data_AF-A0A9X3RAD0-F1
#
_entry.id   AF-A0A9X3RAD0-F1
#
_cell.length_a   1.000
_cell.length_b   1.000
_cell.length_c   1.000
_cell.angle_alpha   90.00
_cell.angle_beta   90.00
_cell.angle_gamma   90.00
#
_symmetry.space_group_name_H-M   'P 1'
#
loop_
_entity.id
_entity.type
_entity.pdbx_description
1 polymer ?
#
loop_
_entity_poly.entity_id
_entity_poly.type
_entity_poly.pdbx_seq_one_letter_code
_entity_poly.pdbx_strand_id
1 'polypeptide(L)'
;MKKASIFSKVATDLFWVQLFWAFGFLGIMLAIHVVKVVLAINSDNDIEVYFVSTFVAANIFMLVIGIISSYGLLPHYVSNGVTRKDYFKGATFAAVGLSIALPVITSIVSVIELFILKIFNMSTIFTTTFGERVNMEDDGIVAEIIQSIIIAPYVDPQSNWLLAIFIVILNLLTFYLLGWLIGSAFYRFGVIVGIVFIGISIVLVLLENALLSIGLGLTVPDRFSSYDFSLSIAILGVVVIIFIVLWLIRQLTKRVAIKM
;
A
#
# COMPACT_ATOMS: atom_id res chain seq x y z
N MET A 1 -0.46 27.45 -30.10
CA MET A 1 -0.39 25.99 -30.33
C MET A 1 -0.52 25.28 -28.98
N LYS A 2 -1.49 24.38 -28.77
CA LYS A 2 -1.59 23.57 -27.54
C LYS A 2 -0.45 22.55 -27.56
N LYS A 3 0.54 22.70 -26.67
CA LYS A 3 1.60 21.70 -26.46
C LYS A 3 0.93 20.35 -26.13
N ALA A 4 1.30 19.29 -26.85
CA ALA A 4 0.79 17.94 -26.56
C ALA A 4 1.12 17.57 -25.11
N SER A 5 0.17 16.96 -24.40
CA SER A 5 0.36 16.60 -22.99
C SER A 5 1.38 15.48 -22.86
N ILE A 6 2.44 15.68 -22.08
CA ILE A 6 3.57 14.74 -21.92
C ILE A 6 3.29 13.72 -20.78
N PHE A 7 2.07 13.70 -20.23
CA PHE A 7 1.71 12.91 -19.04
C PHE A 7 2.03 11.41 -19.19
N SER A 8 1.87 10.83 -20.39
CA SER A 8 2.13 9.40 -20.61
C SER A 8 3.60 9.06 -20.42
N LYS A 9 4.51 9.94 -20.87
CA LYS A 9 5.95 9.76 -20.69
C LYS A 9 6.32 9.90 -19.21
N VAL A 10 5.72 10.88 -18.52
CA VAL A 10 5.93 11.03 -17.08
C VAL A 10 5.45 9.79 -16.33
N ALA A 11 4.31 9.22 -16.70
CA ALA A 11 3.79 8.00 -16.09
C ALA A 11 4.76 6.83 -16.26
N THR A 12 5.26 6.60 -17.48
CA THR A 12 6.20 5.50 -17.76
C THR A 12 7.52 5.69 -17.03
N ASP A 13 8.08 6.89 -17.09
CA ASP A 13 9.37 7.18 -16.45
C ASP A 13 9.26 7.01 -14.92
N LEU A 14 8.19 7.54 -14.32
CA LEU A 14 7.96 7.43 -12.88
C LEU A 14 7.73 5.97 -12.46
N PHE A 15 6.93 5.24 -13.22
CA PHE A 15 6.66 3.83 -12.99
C PHE A 15 7.95 3.00 -13.01
N TRP A 16 8.79 3.15 -14.04
CA TRP A 16 10.03 2.38 -14.14
C TRP A 16 11.04 2.70 -13.04
N VAL A 17 11.21 3.96 -12.69
CA VAL A 17 12.09 4.35 -11.58
C VAL A 17 11.62 3.74 -10.27
N GLN A 18 10.32 3.84 -9.97
CA GLN A 18 9.76 3.31 -8.73
C GLN A 18 9.74 1.77 -8.73
N LEU A 19 9.51 1.14 -9.88
CA LEU A 19 9.57 -0.32 -10.04
C LEU A 19 11.01 -0.84 -9.87
N PHE A 20 12.01 -0.09 -10.34
CA PHE A 20 13.41 -0.45 -10.11
C PHE A 20 13.76 -0.46 -8.62
N TRP A 21 13.29 0.52 -7.85
CA TRP A 21 13.41 0.51 -6.38
C TRP A 21 12.63 -0.65 -5.76
N ALA A 22 11.45 -0.96 -6.31
CA ALA A 22 10.64 -2.10 -5.88
C ALA A 22 11.38 -3.43 -6.07
N PHE A 23 12.13 -3.62 -7.16
CA PHE A 23 12.94 -4.83 -7.34
C PHE A 23 14.01 -4.99 -6.27
N GLY A 24 14.67 -3.90 -5.85
CA GLY A 24 15.60 -3.93 -4.72
C GLY A 24 14.91 -4.35 -3.43
N PHE A 25 13.75 -3.75 -3.13
CA PHE A 25 12.92 -4.11 -1.98
C PHE A 25 12.47 -5.59 -2.01
N LEU A 26 11.88 -6.04 -3.12
CA LEU A 26 11.41 -7.41 -3.30
C LEU A 26 12.55 -8.45 -3.21
N GLY A 27 13.73 -8.10 -3.73
CA GLY A 27 14.93 -8.94 -3.63
C GLY A 27 15.38 -9.13 -2.19
N ILE A 28 15.38 -8.07 -1.38
CA ILE A 28 15.67 -8.16 0.07
C ILE A 28 14.62 -9.03 0.77
N MET A 29 13.32 -8.83 0.48
CA MET A 29 12.26 -9.65 1.05
C MET A 29 12.42 -11.13 0.69
N LEU A 30 12.82 -11.43 -0.55
CA LEU A 30 13.06 -12.79 -1.00
C LEU A 30 14.25 -13.41 -0.26
N ALA A 31 15.34 -12.68 -0.08
CA ALA A 31 16.49 -13.15 0.70
C ALA A 31 16.13 -13.47 2.15
N ILE A 32 15.36 -12.58 2.80
CA ILE A 32 14.85 -12.80 4.17
C ILE A 32 14.00 -14.07 4.22
N HIS A 33 13.12 -14.26 3.24
CA HIS A 33 12.23 -15.40 3.19
C HIS A 33 12.98 -16.72 2.97
N VAL A 34 13.98 -16.73 2.08
CA VAL A 34 14.87 -17.89 1.89
C VAL A 34 15.58 -18.26 3.20
N VAL A 35 16.07 -17.28 3.97
CA VAL A 35 16.68 -17.54 5.28
C VAL A 35 15.66 -18.15 6.26
N LYS A 36 14.42 -17.63 6.30
CA LYS A 36 13.35 -18.21 7.13
C LYS A 36 13.09 -19.68 6.76
N VAL A 37 12.99 -19.99 5.47
CA VAL A 37 12.79 -21.36 4.98
C VAL A 37 13.93 -22.27 5.43
N VAL A 38 15.19 -21.84 5.27
CA VAL A 38 16.37 -22.64 5.68
C VAL A 38 16.41 -22.90 7.19
N LEU A 39 16.03 -21.91 8.01
CA LEU A 39 15.98 -22.08 9.47
C LEU A 39 14.85 -23.01 9.90
N ALA A 40 13.69 -22.93 9.24
CA ALA A 40 12.54 -23.78 9.49
C ALA A 40 12.70 -25.23 9.00
N ILE A 41 13.80 -25.57 8.32
CA ILE A 41 14.15 -27.00 8.10
C ILE A 41 14.54 -27.67 9.41
N ASN A 42 15.12 -26.92 10.35
CA ASN A 42 15.69 -27.44 11.61
C ASN A 42 14.79 -27.22 12.82
N SER A 43 13.70 -26.47 12.66
CA SER A 43 12.68 -26.22 13.67
C SER A 43 11.36 -26.56 13.01
N ASP A 44 10.50 -27.41 13.60
CA ASP A 44 9.14 -27.71 13.11
C ASP A 44 8.22 -26.47 13.17
N ASN A 45 8.70 -25.33 12.71
CA ASN A 45 8.03 -24.06 12.68
C ASN A 45 7.38 -23.89 11.32
N ASP A 46 6.11 -23.52 11.36
CA ASP A 46 5.37 -23.21 10.18
C ASP A 46 5.86 -21.91 9.52
N ILE A 47 6.00 -21.95 8.20
CA ILE A 47 6.49 -20.84 7.42
C ILE A 47 5.31 -20.16 6.74
N GLU A 48 5.17 -18.85 6.94
CA GLU A 48 4.24 -18.03 6.18
C GLU A 48 4.68 -17.89 4.73
N VAL A 49 3.72 -17.90 3.80
CA VAL A 49 3.97 -17.74 2.36
C VAL A 49 4.55 -16.35 2.04
N TYR A 50 5.46 -16.27 1.08
CA TYR A 50 6.12 -15.02 0.67
C TYR A 50 5.16 -13.85 0.39
N PHE A 51 3.99 -14.11 -0.20
CA PHE A 51 2.96 -13.12 -0.45
C PHE A 51 2.53 -12.39 0.82
N VAL A 52 2.25 -13.15 1.90
CA VAL A 52 1.80 -12.62 3.20
C VAL A 52 2.89 -11.75 3.82
N SER A 53 4.09 -12.31 3.93
CA SER A 53 5.25 -11.62 4.51
C SER A 53 5.60 -10.33 3.75
N THR A 54 5.43 -10.32 2.42
CA THR A 54 5.74 -9.16 1.59
C THR A 54 4.65 -8.10 1.63
N PHE A 55 3.39 -8.48 1.82
CA PHE A 55 2.26 -7.56 1.82
C PHE A 55 2.40 -6.46 2.89
N VAL A 56 2.71 -6.84 4.14
CA VAL A 56 2.90 -5.89 5.25
C VAL A 56 4.02 -4.90 4.94
N ALA A 57 5.15 -5.40 4.46
CA ALA A 57 6.30 -4.55 4.11
C ALA A 57 6.02 -3.65 2.89
N ALA A 58 5.20 -4.13 1.94
CA ALA A 58 4.81 -3.39 0.75
C ALA A 58 3.95 -2.16 1.09
N ASN A 59 3.14 -2.20 2.14
CA ASN A 59 2.36 -1.04 2.61
C ASN A 59 3.27 0.12 3.01
N ILE A 60 4.31 -0.18 3.80
CA ILE A 60 5.31 0.81 4.22
C ILE A 60 6.09 1.32 3.02
N PHE A 61 6.54 0.43 2.13
CA PHE A 61 7.25 0.79 0.91
C PHE A 61 6.42 1.74 0.02
N MET A 62 5.14 1.44 -0.20
CA MET A 62 4.24 2.26 -1.00
C MET A 62 4.01 3.63 -0.37
N LEU A 63 3.85 3.70 0.96
CA LEU A 63 3.79 4.96 1.69
C LEU A 63 5.04 5.81 1.46
N VAL A 64 6.23 5.22 1.60
CA VAL A 64 7.52 5.93 1.42
C VAL A 64 7.68 6.45 -0.01
N ILE A 65 7.40 5.63 -1.02
CA ILE A 65 7.48 6.08 -2.42
C ILE A 65 6.46 7.17 -2.72
N GLY A 66 5.25 7.08 -2.14
CA GLY A 66 4.25 8.14 -2.22
C GLY A 66 4.81 9.48 -1.73
N ILE A 67 5.45 9.51 -0.56
CA ILE A 67 6.06 10.71 0.01
C ILE A 67 7.13 11.29 -0.95
N ILE A 68 8.01 10.43 -1.45
CA ILE A 68 9.09 10.79 -2.38
C ILE A 68 8.54 11.36 -3.70
N SER A 69 7.39 10.86 -4.17
CA SER A 69 6.71 11.34 -5.38
C SER A 69 6.54 12.86 -5.34
N SER A 70 5.96 13.38 -4.25
CA SER A 70 5.80 14.83 -4.08
C SER A 70 7.07 15.60 -3.73
N TYR A 71 7.92 15.08 -2.84
CA TYR A 71 9.02 15.88 -2.30
C TYR A 71 10.22 15.90 -3.25
N GLY A 72 10.54 14.78 -3.88
CA GLY A 72 11.69 14.65 -4.79
C GLY A 72 11.31 14.77 -6.26
N LEU A 73 10.31 14.02 -6.71
CA LEU A 73 10.05 13.83 -8.14
C LEU A 73 9.27 15.01 -8.74
N LEU A 74 8.27 15.55 -8.03
CA LEU A 74 7.53 16.73 -8.51
C LEU A 74 8.48 17.92 -8.84
N PRO A 75 9.38 18.38 -7.95
CA PRO A 75 10.31 19.46 -8.29
C PRO A 75 11.20 19.10 -9.47
N HIS A 76 11.77 17.89 -9.49
CA HIS A 76 12.63 17.44 -10.58
C HIS A 76 11.93 17.49 -11.95
N TYR A 77 10.71 16.98 -12.07
CA TYR A 77 9.99 17.02 -13.34
C TYR A 77 9.57 18.43 -13.74
N VAL A 78 9.14 19.28 -12.80
CA VAL A 78 8.75 20.64 -13.16
C VAL A 78 9.95 21.52 -13.51
N SER A 79 11.10 21.35 -12.86
CA SER A 79 12.36 22.00 -13.24
C SER A 79 12.80 21.61 -14.66
N ASN A 80 12.48 20.40 -15.10
CA ASN A 80 12.69 19.93 -16.48
C ASN A 80 11.56 20.31 -17.46
N GLY A 81 10.67 21.24 -17.09
CA GLY A 81 9.67 21.82 -18.00
C GLY A 81 8.36 21.03 -18.14
N VAL A 82 8.10 20.05 -17.26
CA VAL A 82 6.82 19.34 -17.17
C VAL A 82 5.79 20.18 -16.42
N THR A 83 4.55 20.24 -16.90
CA THR A 83 3.50 20.96 -16.18
C THR A 83 3.01 20.15 -14.97
N ARG A 84 2.63 20.82 -13.89
CA ARG A 84 2.07 20.16 -12.68
C ARG A 84 0.83 19.32 -12.96
N LYS A 85 0.06 19.69 -13.99
CA LYS A 85 -1.13 18.95 -14.42
C LYS A 85 -0.73 17.63 -15.08
N ASP A 86 0.30 17.65 -15.92
CA ASP A 86 0.81 16.43 -16.56
C ASP A 86 1.51 15.52 -15.56
N TYR A 87 2.25 16.10 -14.61
CA TYR A 87 2.83 15.34 -13.51
C TYR A 87 1.76 14.67 -12.64
N PHE A 88 0.73 15.39 -12.21
CA PHE A 88 -0.34 14.79 -11.39
C PHE A 88 -1.00 13.60 -12.09
N LYS A 89 -1.34 13.75 -13.38
CA LYS A 89 -1.91 12.65 -14.18
C LYS A 89 -0.91 11.49 -14.30
N GLY A 90 0.34 11.78 -14.64
CA GLY A 90 1.38 10.77 -14.81
C GLY A 90 1.64 9.99 -13.52
N ALA A 91 1.75 10.69 -12.38
CA ALA A 91 1.92 10.10 -11.07
C ALA A 91 0.73 9.24 -10.64
N THR A 92 -0.50 9.66 -10.96
CA THR A 92 -1.70 8.84 -10.69
C THR A 92 -1.65 7.52 -11.47
N PHE A 93 -1.31 7.55 -12.75
CA PHE A 93 -1.20 6.33 -13.56
C PHE A 93 -0.03 5.43 -13.12
N ALA A 94 1.10 6.02 -12.73
CA ALA A 94 2.22 5.27 -12.19
C ALA A 94 1.89 4.60 -10.85
N ALA A 95 1.16 5.29 -9.96
CA ALA A 95 0.69 4.74 -8.69
C ALA A 95 -0.22 3.52 -8.90
N VAL A 96 -1.20 3.64 -9.81
CA VAL A 96 -2.07 2.53 -10.21
C VAL A 96 -1.24 1.38 -10.77
N GLY A 97 -0.30 1.66 -11.67
CA GLY A 97 0.60 0.66 -12.24
C GLY A 97 1.40 -0.11 -11.18
N LEU A 98 1.98 0.59 -10.20
CA LEU A 98 2.75 -0.05 -9.12
C LEU A 98 1.88 -0.87 -8.18
N SER A 99 0.71 -0.36 -7.81
CA SER A 99 -0.24 -1.06 -6.95
C SER A 99 -0.71 -2.39 -7.56
N ILE A 100 -0.69 -2.51 -8.89
CA ILE A 100 -0.97 -3.75 -9.61
C ILE A 100 0.29 -4.62 -9.74
N ALA A 101 1.42 -4.02 -10.14
CA ALA A 101 2.65 -4.75 -10.43
C ALA A 101 3.18 -5.51 -9.19
N LEU A 102 3.20 -4.88 -8.01
CA LEU A 102 3.70 -5.50 -6.78
C LEU A 102 2.96 -6.79 -6.39
N PRO A 103 1.63 -6.80 -6.23
CA PRO A 103 0.91 -8.02 -5.89
C PRO A 103 1.00 -9.08 -6.99
N VAL A 104 1.07 -8.71 -8.28
CA VAL A 104 1.26 -9.69 -9.37
C VAL A 104 2.64 -10.35 -9.26
N ILE A 105 3.71 -9.57 -9.09
CA ILE A 105 5.08 -10.11 -8.97
C ILE A 105 5.19 -11.00 -7.74
N THR A 106 4.71 -10.53 -6.58
CA THR A 106 4.77 -11.31 -5.33
C THR A 106 3.93 -12.58 -5.38
N SER A 107 2.77 -12.55 -6.03
CA SER A 107 1.95 -13.76 -6.27
C SER A 107 2.70 -14.77 -7.12
N ILE A 108 3.34 -14.34 -8.21
CA ILE A 108 4.13 -15.23 -9.08
C ILE A 108 5.28 -15.88 -8.30
N VAL A 109 6.03 -15.09 -7.52
CA VAL A 109 7.11 -15.61 -6.68
C VAL A 109 6.59 -16.61 -5.65
N SER A 110 5.43 -16.33 -5.04
CA SER A 110 4.82 -17.21 -4.04
C SER A 110 4.35 -18.54 -4.64
N VAL A 111 3.85 -18.53 -5.89
CA VAL A 111 3.49 -19.78 -6.59
C VAL A 111 4.73 -20.65 -6.83
N ILE A 112 5.86 -20.03 -7.21
CA ILE A 112 7.13 -20.72 -7.39
C ILE A 112 7.63 -21.29 -6.05
N GLU A 113 7.55 -20.50 -4.99
CA GLU A 113 7.93 -20.91 -3.63
C GLU A 113 7.10 -22.11 -3.15
N LEU A 114 5.77 -22.05 -3.25
CA LEU A 114 4.88 -23.17 -2.87
C LEU A 114 5.20 -24.45 -3.66
N PHE A 115 5.55 -24.32 -4.93
CA PHE A 115 5.98 -25.45 -5.75
C PHE A 115 7.29 -26.06 -5.22
N ILE A 116 8.25 -25.23 -4.84
CA ILE A 116 9.51 -25.67 -4.23
C ILE A 116 9.26 -26.36 -2.89
N LEU A 117 8.50 -25.74 -1.98
CA LEU A 117 8.23 -26.27 -0.65
C LEU A 117 7.49 -27.62 -0.70
N LYS A 118 6.58 -27.78 -1.66
CA LYS A 118 5.89 -29.06 -1.91
C LYS A 118 6.85 -30.18 -2.33
N ILE A 119 7.90 -29.88 -3.10
CA ILE A 119 8.94 -30.88 -3.45
C ILE A 119 9.69 -31.34 -2.21
N PHE A 120 9.91 -30.45 -1.24
CA PHE A 120 10.60 -30.76 0.02
C PHE A 120 9.69 -31.30 1.13
N ASN A 121 8.41 -31.58 0.84
CA ASN A 121 7.40 -32.06 1.81
C ASN A 121 7.27 -31.22 3.08
N MET A 122 7.54 -29.91 3.01
CA MET A 122 7.38 -29.01 4.16
C MET A 122 5.91 -28.60 4.29
N SER A 123 5.36 -28.66 5.52
CA SER A 123 4.07 -28.05 5.81
C SER A 123 4.22 -26.54 5.79
N THR A 124 3.43 -25.89 4.95
CA THR A 124 3.23 -24.45 5.00
C THR A 124 1.91 -24.21 5.66
N ILE A 125 1.87 -23.28 6.62
CA ILE A 125 0.61 -22.79 7.10
C ILE A 125 0.34 -21.45 6.43
N PHE A 126 -0.87 -21.31 5.91
CA PHE A 126 -1.45 -20.05 5.46
C PHE A 126 -1.94 -19.26 6.69
N THR A 127 -1.11 -19.23 7.73
CA THR A 127 -1.57 -18.81 9.05
C THR A 127 -1.81 -17.32 9.04
N THR A 128 -3.01 -16.97 9.44
CA THR A 128 -3.54 -15.64 9.70
C THR A 128 -2.90 -15.00 10.94
N THR A 129 -1.64 -15.30 11.28
CA THR A 129 -0.99 -14.78 12.50
C THR A 129 -0.87 -13.26 12.48
N PHE A 130 -0.83 -12.66 11.28
CA PHE A 130 -0.93 -11.21 11.09
C PHE A 130 -2.34 -10.72 10.74
N GLY A 131 -3.33 -11.62 10.55
CA GLY A 131 -4.69 -11.27 10.16
C GLY A 131 -5.69 -11.28 11.32
N GLU A 132 -5.42 -12.07 12.37
CA GLU A 132 -6.08 -11.91 13.65
C GLU A 132 -5.53 -10.65 14.30
N ARG A 133 -6.34 -9.59 14.30
CA ARG A 133 -6.11 -8.47 15.21
C ARG A 133 -6.00 -9.11 16.59
N VAL A 134 -4.86 -8.91 17.25
CA VAL A 134 -4.71 -9.33 18.63
C VAL A 134 -5.66 -8.44 19.43
N ASN A 135 -6.88 -8.93 19.64
CA ASN A 135 -7.85 -8.35 20.56
C ASN A 135 -7.34 -8.66 21.98
N MET A 136 -6.22 -8.07 22.35
CA MET A 136 -5.85 -7.94 23.74
C MET A 136 -6.87 -6.96 24.34
N GLU A 137 -7.66 -7.43 25.30
CA GLU A 137 -8.73 -6.70 26.01
C GLU A 137 -8.28 -5.36 26.65
N ASP A 138 -7.00 -4.98 26.55
CA ASP A 138 -6.39 -3.83 27.24
C ASP A 138 -5.46 -2.98 26.33
N ASP A 139 -5.60 -3.06 25.01
CA ASP A 139 -4.79 -2.26 24.09
C ASP A 139 -5.38 -0.83 23.95
N GLY A 140 -4.72 0.16 24.55
CA GLY A 140 -5.11 1.57 24.41
C GLY A 140 -5.11 2.05 22.96
N ILE A 141 -5.73 3.21 22.68
CA ILE A 141 -5.89 3.82 21.34
C ILE A 141 -4.60 3.80 20.49
N VAL A 142 -3.43 3.92 21.13
CA VAL A 142 -2.12 3.89 20.46
C VAL A 142 -1.81 2.53 19.84
N ALA A 143 -2.12 1.43 20.54
CA ALA A 143 -1.88 0.08 20.06
C ALA A 143 -2.82 -0.26 18.88
N GLU A 144 -4.10 0.13 18.94
CA GLU A 144 -5.02 0.00 17.81
C GLU A 144 -4.53 0.73 16.56
N ILE A 145 -3.97 1.94 16.72
CA ILE A 145 -3.39 2.72 15.61
C ILE A 145 -2.19 1.99 15.02
N ILE A 146 -1.26 1.52 15.85
CA ILE A 146 -0.05 0.81 15.39
C ILE A 146 -0.45 -0.48 14.66
N GLN A 147 -1.33 -1.28 15.27
CA GLN A 147 -1.83 -2.50 14.66
C GLN A 147 -2.54 -2.21 13.34
N SER A 148 -3.34 -1.15 13.21
CA SER A 148 -4.00 -0.83 11.95
C SER A 148 -3.04 -0.45 10.82
N ILE A 149 -1.88 0.13 11.14
CA ILE A 149 -0.88 0.50 10.13
C ILE A 149 -0.10 -0.74 9.67
N ILE A 150 0.15 -1.68 10.60
CA ILE A 150 0.95 -2.88 10.35
C ILE A 150 0.09 -4.03 9.77
N ILE A 151 -1.11 -4.21 10.31
CA ILE A 151 -2.06 -5.28 10.00
C ILE A 151 -3.19 -4.68 9.15
N ALA A 152 -2.99 -4.71 7.85
CA ALA A 152 -4.05 -4.41 6.89
C ALA A 152 -4.98 -5.62 6.73
N PRO A 153 -6.29 -5.40 6.55
CA PRO A 153 -7.24 -6.49 6.33
C PRO A 153 -6.82 -7.32 5.12
N TYR A 154 -6.73 -8.62 5.35
CA TYR A 154 -6.17 -9.59 4.43
C TYR A 154 -7.20 -10.67 4.13
N VAL A 155 -7.23 -11.11 2.88
CA VAL A 155 -8.01 -12.28 2.47
C VAL A 155 -7.04 -13.38 2.11
N ASP A 156 -7.28 -14.57 2.67
CA ASP A 156 -6.50 -15.76 2.34
C ASP A 156 -6.60 -16.09 0.83
N PRO A 157 -5.47 -16.08 0.08
CA PRO A 157 -5.40 -16.42 -1.32
C PRO A 157 -5.87 -17.83 -1.64
N GLN A 158 -5.88 -18.77 -0.67
CA GLN A 158 -6.44 -20.10 -0.88
C GLN A 158 -7.95 -20.06 -1.07
N SER A 159 -8.64 -19.19 -0.35
CA SER A 159 -10.09 -19.07 -0.43
C SER A 159 -10.51 -18.44 -1.76
N ASN A 160 -9.92 -17.29 -2.10
CA ASN A 160 -10.22 -16.57 -3.32
C ASN A 160 -9.04 -15.68 -3.71
N TRP A 161 -8.13 -16.25 -4.49
CA TRP A 161 -6.89 -15.59 -4.94
C TRP A 161 -7.15 -14.27 -5.68
N LEU A 162 -8.20 -14.20 -6.50
CA LEU A 162 -8.51 -13.00 -7.29
C LEU A 162 -8.98 -11.86 -6.38
N LEU A 163 -9.84 -12.16 -5.42
CA LEU A 163 -10.34 -11.20 -4.44
C LEU A 163 -9.21 -10.74 -3.52
N ALA A 164 -8.34 -11.64 -3.07
CA ALA A 164 -7.17 -11.31 -2.27
C ALA A 164 -6.24 -10.33 -3.00
N ILE A 165 -5.88 -10.61 -4.26
CA ILE A 165 -5.07 -9.70 -5.08
C ILE A 165 -5.77 -8.35 -5.26
N PHE A 166 -7.07 -8.35 -5.55
CA PHE A 166 -7.82 -7.12 -5.75
C PHE A 166 -7.83 -6.22 -4.50
N ILE A 167 -8.01 -6.80 -3.31
CA ILE A 167 -7.98 -6.06 -2.05
C ILE A 167 -6.58 -5.52 -1.75
N VAL A 168 -5.54 -6.32 -2.00
CA VAL A 168 -4.15 -5.87 -1.87
C VAL A 168 -3.86 -4.71 -2.83
N ILE A 169 -4.35 -4.75 -4.07
CA ILE A 169 -4.19 -3.64 -5.03
C ILE A 169 -4.81 -2.36 -4.48
N LEU A 170 -6.05 -2.43 -3.98
CA LEU A 170 -6.73 -1.27 -3.40
C LEU A 170 -5.94 -0.73 -2.20
N ASN A 171 -5.47 -1.60 -1.32
CA ASN A 171 -4.73 -1.21 -0.13
C ASN A 171 -3.40 -0.54 -0.47
N LEU A 172 -2.59 -1.15 -1.33
CA LEU A 172 -1.32 -0.57 -1.77
C LEU A 172 -1.52 0.76 -2.51
N LEU A 173 -2.58 0.88 -3.30
CA LEU A 173 -2.93 2.14 -3.94
C LEU A 173 -3.25 3.22 -2.90
N THR A 174 -4.04 2.90 -1.87
CA THR A 174 -4.36 3.86 -0.80
C THR A 174 -3.10 4.29 -0.06
N PHE A 175 -2.25 3.35 0.37
CA PHE A 175 -0.98 3.68 1.05
C PHE A 175 -0.07 4.58 0.23
N TYR A 176 0.06 4.34 -1.08
CA TYR A 176 0.79 5.23 -1.97
C TYR A 176 0.19 6.64 -2.00
N LEU A 177 -1.13 6.73 -2.18
CA LEU A 177 -1.83 8.01 -2.26
C LEU A 177 -1.75 8.79 -0.94
N LEU A 178 -1.82 8.11 0.20
CA LEU A 178 -1.65 8.74 1.51
C LEU A 178 -0.22 9.24 1.71
N GLY A 179 0.78 8.45 1.33
CA GLY A 179 2.18 8.91 1.30
C GLY A 179 2.33 10.17 0.43
N TRP A 180 1.71 10.17 -0.75
CA TRP A 180 1.74 11.31 -1.67
C TRP A 180 0.99 12.52 -1.11
N LEU A 181 -0.10 12.32 -0.40
CA LEU A 181 -0.84 13.38 0.30
C LEU A 181 0.03 14.03 1.38
N ILE A 182 0.67 13.22 2.23
CA ILE A 182 1.58 13.67 3.29
C ILE A 182 2.72 14.47 2.67
N GLY A 183 3.46 13.89 1.72
CA GLY A 183 4.61 14.57 1.11
C GLY A 183 4.21 15.86 0.39
N SER A 184 3.02 15.91 -0.25
CA SER A 184 2.50 17.12 -0.89
C SER A 184 2.19 18.22 0.12
N ALA A 185 1.69 17.86 1.30
CA ALA A 185 1.39 18.80 2.38
C ALA A 185 2.67 19.39 2.97
N PHE A 186 3.66 18.54 3.30
CA PHE A 186 4.97 18.99 3.79
C PHE A 186 5.69 19.88 2.78
N TYR A 187 5.65 19.52 1.49
CA TYR A 187 6.28 20.31 0.45
C TYR A 187 5.67 21.73 0.34
N ARG A 188 4.34 21.84 0.43
CA ARG A 188 3.63 23.11 0.28
C ARG A 188 3.68 23.98 1.51
N PHE A 189 3.38 23.43 2.69
CA PHE A 189 3.09 24.20 3.89
C PHE A 189 4.16 24.05 4.99
N GLY A 190 5.18 23.24 4.76
CA GLY A 190 6.22 22.95 5.75
C GLY A 190 5.73 22.02 6.87
N VAL A 191 6.48 22.00 7.97
CA VAL A 191 6.37 20.98 9.02
C VAL A 191 5.04 21.03 9.78
N ILE A 192 4.60 22.23 10.19
CA ILE A 192 3.46 22.41 11.10
C ILE A 192 2.17 21.85 10.48
N VAL A 193 1.85 22.25 9.25
CA VAL A 193 0.66 21.76 8.55
C VAL A 193 0.88 20.34 8.03
N GLY A 194 2.12 19.96 7.70
CA GLY A 194 2.46 18.58 7.31
C GLY A 194 2.04 17.56 8.37
N ILE A 195 2.26 17.86 9.67
CA ILE A 195 1.86 17.00 10.78
C ILE A 195 0.33 16.77 10.81
N VAL A 196 -0.47 17.80 10.50
CA VAL A 196 -1.94 17.65 10.43
C VAL A 196 -2.33 16.65 9.34
N PHE A 197 -1.64 16.66 8.20
CA PHE A 197 -1.89 15.70 7.11
C PHE A 197 -1.45 14.28 7.42
N ILE A 198 -0.48 14.09 8.34
CA ILE A 198 -0.20 12.76 8.90
C ILE A 198 -1.42 12.28 9.68
N GLY A 199 -1.97 13.11 10.57
CA GLY A 199 -3.18 12.78 11.33
C GLY A 199 -4.39 12.46 10.43
N ILE A 200 -4.62 13.27 9.39
CA ILE A 200 -5.66 13.01 8.38
C ILE A 200 -5.42 11.66 7.70
N SER A 201 -4.16 11.36 7.33
CA SER A 201 -3.84 10.10 6.65
C SER A 201 -4.07 8.89 7.55
N ILE A 202 -3.73 8.99 8.86
CA ILE A 202 -4.03 7.93 9.84
C ILE A 202 -5.53 7.68 9.93
N VAL A 203 -6.35 8.72 10.03
CA VAL A 203 -7.81 8.58 10.06
C VAL A 203 -8.32 7.90 8.79
N LEU A 204 -7.76 8.22 7.62
CA LEU A 204 -8.14 7.59 6.36
C LEU A 204 -7.75 6.10 6.29
N VAL A 205 -6.56 5.72 6.77
CA VAL A 205 -6.17 4.30 6.89
C VAL A 205 -7.11 3.55 7.83
N LEU A 206 -7.45 4.15 8.98
CA LEU A 206 -8.36 3.54 9.95
C LEU A 206 -9.75 3.31 9.34
N LEU A 207 -10.26 4.28 8.59
CA LEU A 207 -11.54 4.16 7.88
C LEU A 207 -11.49 3.11 6.78
N GLU A 208 -10.43 3.09 5.97
CA GLU A 208 -10.22 2.07 4.93
C GLU A 208 -10.20 0.67 5.55
N ASN A 209 -9.38 0.47 6.58
CA ASN A 209 -9.25 -0.83 7.24
C ASN A 209 -10.55 -1.26 7.89
N ALA A 210 -11.28 -0.35 8.52
CA ALA A 210 -12.60 -0.65 9.09
C ALA A 210 -13.59 -1.08 8.00
N LEU A 211 -13.68 -0.34 6.89
CA LEU A 211 -14.57 -0.67 5.76
C LEU A 211 -14.27 -2.05 5.19
N LEU A 212 -13.00 -2.33 4.89
CA LEU A 212 -12.58 -3.62 4.34
C LEU A 212 -12.77 -4.75 5.34
N SER A 213 -12.46 -4.55 6.63
CA SER A 213 -12.63 -5.58 7.66
C SER A 213 -14.10 -5.94 7.86
N ILE A 214 -14.99 -4.95 7.94
CA ILE A 214 -16.45 -5.18 8.04
C ILE A 214 -16.94 -5.91 6.79
N GLY A 215 -16.59 -5.42 5.60
CA GLY A 215 -17.05 -6.01 4.34
C GLY A 215 -16.56 -7.44 4.09
N LEU A 216 -15.46 -7.84 4.72
CA LEU A 216 -14.88 -9.17 4.66
C LEU A 216 -15.33 -10.09 5.81
N GLY A 217 -16.10 -9.57 6.78
CA GLY A 217 -16.47 -10.31 7.99
C GLY A 217 -15.28 -10.65 8.90
N LEU A 218 -14.21 -9.84 8.84
CA LEU A 218 -13.03 -9.99 9.69
C LEU A 218 -13.26 -9.32 11.06
N THR A 219 -12.42 -9.66 12.05
CA THR A 219 -12.42 -9.00 13.35
C THR A 219 -12.23 -7.49 13.21
N VAL A 220 -13.17 -6.73 13.78
CA VAL A 220 -13.17 -5.26 13.80
C VAL A 220 -13.03 -4.76 15.22
N PRO A 221 -12.48 -3.54 15.43
CA PRO A 221 -12.52 -2.91 16.74
C PRO A 221 -13.96 -2.79 17.25
N ASP A 222 -14.17 -2.90 18.57
CA ASP A 222 -15.50 -2.94 19.20
C ASP A 222 -16.42 -1.80 18.77
N ARG A 223 -15.84 -0.62 18.48
CA ARG A 223 -16.55 0.59 18.00
C ARG A 223 -17.26 0.40 16.66
N PHE A 224 -16.83 -0.57 15.87
CA PHE A 224 -17.33 -0.85 14.53
C PHE A 224 -18.09 -2.19 14.45
N SER A 225 -18.10 -3.00 15.52
CA SER A 225 -18.76 -4.31 15.59
C SER A 225 -20.27 -4.30 15.32
N SER A 226 -20.93 -3.15 15.52
CA SER A 226 -22.38 -3.00 15.32
C SER A 226 -22.78 -2.76 13.87
N TYR A 227 -21.82 -2.54 12.97
CA TYR A 227 -22.08 -2.28 11.55
C TYR A 227 -21.80 -3.53 10.73
N ASP A 228 -22.80 -3.97 9.98
CA ASP A 228 -22.67 -5.04 9.00
C ASP A 228 -22.92 -4.45 7.61
N PHE A 229 -21.91 -4.53 6.75
CA PHE A 229 -21.95 -4.01 5.38
C PHE A 229 -21.58 -5.12 4.41
N SER A 230 -22.28 -5.19 3.29
CA SER A 230 -21.86 -6.03 2.17
C SER A 230 -20.50 -5.59 1.63
N LEU A 231 -19.68 -6.56 1.19
CA LEU A 231 -18.39 -6.33 0.55
C LEU A 231 -18.44 -5.28 -0.58
N SER A 232 -19.53 -5.24 -1.35
CA SER A 232 -19.69 -4.25 -2.44
C SER A 232 -19.75 -2.81 -1.91
N ILE A 233 -20.37 -2.60 -0.75
CA ILE A 233 -20.48 -1.28 -0.11
C ILE A 233 -19.11 -0.87 0.44
N ALA A 234 -18.38 -1.81 1.04
CA ALA A 234 -17.02 -1.58 1.53
C ALA A 234 -16.07 -1.14 0.40
N ILE A 235 -16.06 -1.86 -0.73
CA ILE A 235 -15.24 -1.52 -1.90
C ILE A 235 -15.60 -0.14 -2.45
N LEU A 236 -16.90 0.18 -2.55
CA LEU A 236 -17.34 1.52 -2.96
C LEU A 236 -16.84 2.60 -2.01
N GLY A 237 -16.89 2.36 -0.70
CA GLY A 237 -16.35 3.28 0.31
C GLY A 237 -14.86 3.56 0.12
N VAL A 238 -14.06 2.51 -0.12
CA VAL A 238 -12.61 2.65 -0.38
C VAL A 238 -12.35 3.43 -1.67
N VAL A 239 -13.12 3.16 -2.73
CA VAL A 239 -13.01 3.91 -4.00
C VAL A 239 -13.33 5.40 -3.79
N VAL A 240 -14.34 5.72 -2.98
CA VAL A 240 -14.66 7.11 -2.61
C VAL A 240 -13.50 7.76 -1.84
N ILE A 241 -12.88 7.05 -0.89
CA ILE A 241 -11.68 7.52 -0.17
C ILE A 241 -10.56 7.85 -1.17
N ILE A 242 -10.26 6.95 -2.12
CA ILE A 242 -9.25 7.17 -3.16
C ILE A 242 -9.54 8.45 -3.96
N PHE A 243 -10.79 8.67 -4.38
CA PHE A 243 -11.17 9.89 -5.10
C PHE A 243 -11.00 11.15 -4.24
N ILE A 244 -11.38 11.11 -2.96
CA ILE A 244 -11.20 12.22 -2.02
C ILE A 244 -9.71 12.54 -1.87
N VAL A 245 -8.85 11.53 -1.70
CA VAL A 245 -7.41 11.71 -1.55
C VAL A 245 -6.80 12.31 -2.82
N LEU A 246 -7.13 11.78 -4.00
CA LEU A 246 -6.68 12.35 -5.28
C LEU A 246 -7.13 13.80 -5.46
N TRP A 247 -8.35 14.12 -5.04
CA TRP A 247 -8.86 15.48 -5.05
C TRP A 247 -8.07 16.40 -4.11
N LEU A 248 -7.79 15.97 -2.87
CA LEU A 248 -6.96 16.71 -1.92
C LEU A 248 -5.53 16.95 -2.47
N ILE A 249 -4.87 15.90 -2.96
CA ILE A 249 -3.54 15.99 -3.59
C ILE A 249 -3.57 17.00 -4.75
N ARG A 250 -4.63 16.96 -5.57
CA ARG A 250 -4.75 17.90 -6.69
C ARG A 250 -4.88 19.35 -6.21
N GLN A 251 -5.64 19.60 -5.15
CA GLN A 251 -5.77 20.94 -4.57
C GLN A 251 -4.47 21.43 -3.94
N LEU A 252 -3.71 20.53 -3.31
CA LEU A 252 -2.40 20.83 -2.75
C LEU A 252 -1.42 21.21 -3.85
N THR A 253 -1.28 20.38 -4.89
CA THR A 253 -0.27 20.52 -5.96
C THR A 253 -0.57 21.64 -6.97
N LYS A 254 -1.84 22.06 -7.13
CA LYS A 254 -2.22 23.05 -8.16
C LYS A 254 -1.54 24.41 -7.99
N ARG A 255 -1.29 24.87 -6.75
CA ARG A 255 -0.85 26.24 -6.45
C ARG A 255 0.52 26.36 -5.77
N VAL A 256 1.31 25.28 -5.67
CA VAL A 256 2.58 25.31 -4.91
C VAL A 256 3.64 26.16 -5.60
N ALA A 257 4.35 27.05 -4.91
CA ALA A 257 5.56 27.66 -5.47
C ALA A 257 6.69 26.61 -5.44
N ILE A 258 7.36 26.38 -6.56
CA ILE A 258 8.44 25.39 -6.61
C ILE A 258 9.64 26.02 -5.92
N LYS A 259 10.00 25.48 -4.77
CA LYS A 259 11.25 25.83 -4.09
C LYS A 259 12.37 25.21 -4.93
N MET A 260 13.18 26.06 -5.56
CA MET A 260 14.42 25.68 -6.22
C MET A 260 15.54 25.57 -5.19
#